data_AF-A0A529PV27-F1
#
_entry.id   AF-A0A529PV27-F1
#
_cell.length_a   1.000
_cell.length_b   1.000
_cell.length_c   1.000
_cell.angle_alpha   90.00
_cell.angle_beta   90.00
_cell.angle_gamma   90.00
#
_symmetry.space_group_name_H-M   'P 1'
#
loop_
_entity.id
_entity.type
_entity.pdbx_description
1 polymer ?
#
loop_
_entity_poly.entity_id
_entity_poly.type
_entity_poly.pdbx_seq_one_letter_code
_entity_poly.pdbx_strand_id
1 'polypeptide(L)' 'MVAGPTSPGPGKERLRLWIRLLRASRTIEAELRERLKKEFDTTLPRFDVMAALYRVPEGMLMSDLSRF' A
#
# COMPACT_ATOMS: atom_id res chain seq x y z
N MET A 1 26.95 -33.54 -19.39
CA MET A 1 26.04 -33.55 -18.23
C MET A 1 26.04 -32.14 -17.65
N VAL A 2 25.16 -31.25 -18.13
CA VAL A 2 25.02 -29.87 -17.61
C VAL A 2 23.55 -29.69 -17.29
N ALA A 3 23.23 -29.53 -16.01
CA ALA A 3 21.88 -29.23 -15.56
C ALA A 3 21.45 -27.88 -16.12
N GLY A 4 20.40 -27.86 -16.95
CA GLY A 4 19.77 -26.64 -17.42
C GLY A 4 19.19 -25.82 -16.26
N PRO A 5 18.92 -24.51 -16.46
CA PRO A 5 18.44 -23.64 -15.39
C PRO A 5 17.16 -24.23 -14.81
N THR A 6 17.20 -24.56 -13.52
CA THR A 6 16.06 -25.09 -12.79
C THR A 6 14.96 -24.05 -12.81
N SER A 7 13.89 -24.33 -13.56
CA SER A 7 12.75 -23.44 -13.64
C SER A 7 12.27 -23.18 -12.21
N PRO A 8 12.20 -21.90 -11.78
CA PRO A 8 11.83 -21.57 -10.42
C PRO A 8 10.43 -22.14 -10.14
N GLY A 9 10.31 -23.08 -9.20
CA GLY A 9 9.02 -23.66 -8.85
C GLY A 9 7.97 -22.58 -8.55
N PRO A 10 6.67 -22.88 -8.69
CA PRO A 10 5.58 -21.91 -8.66
C PRO A 10 5.56 -21.00 -7.42
N GLY A 11 6.10 -21.45 -6.28
CA GLY A 11 6.28 -20.63 -5.08
C GLY A 11 7.28 -19.49 -5.27
N LYS A 12 8.41 -19.72 -5.95
CA LYS A 12 9.46 -18.72 -6.18
C LYS A 12 9.00 -17.65 -7.19
N GLU A 13 8.18 -18.03 -8.17
CA GLU A 13 7.53 -17.09 -9.09
C GLU A 13 6.52 -16.19 -8.37
N ARG A 14 5.63 -16.80 -7.56
CA ARG A 14 4.65 -16.05 -6.76
C ARG A 14 5.33 -15.07 -5.81
N LEU A 15 6.43 -15.47 -5.15
CA LEU A 15 7.21 -14.57 -4.29
C LEU A 15 7.79 -13.38 -5.08
N ARG A 16 8.37 -13.62 -6.26
CA ARG A 16 8.89 -12.53 -7.10
C ARG A 16 7.79 -11.56 -7.51
N LEU A 17 6.61 -12.07 -7.86
CA LEU A 17 5.45 -11.23 -8.16
C LEU A 17 5.07 -10.36 -6.96
N TRP A 18 4.94 -10.95 -5.77
CA TRP A 18 4.65 -10.20 -4.53
C TRP A 18 5.68 -9.12 -4.24
N ILE A 19 6.97 -9.40 -4.41
CA ILE A 19 8.03 -8.39 -4.21
C ILE A 19 7.89 -7.24 -5.22
N ARG A 20 7.54 -7.53 -6.48
CA ARG A 20 7.31 -6.49 -7.50
C ARG A 20 6.10 -5.62 -7.14
N LEU A 21 5.01 -6.22 -6.69
CA LEU A 21 3.82 -5.50 -6.21
C LEU A 21 4.14 -4.63 -4.99
N LEU A 22 4.86 -5.18 -4.01
CA LEU A 22 5.27 -4.43 -2.81
C LEU A 22 6.15 -3.24 -3.18
N ARG A 23 7.09 -3.41 -4.13
CA ARG A 23 7.93 -2.31 -4.61
C ARG A 23 7.10 -1.23 -5.30
N ALA A 24 6.18 -1.61 -6.18
CA ALA A 24 5.29 -0.66 -6.84
C ALA A 24 4.43 0.12 -5.83
N SER A 25 3.83 -0.56 -4.84
CA SER A 25 3.05 0.06 -3.77
C SER A 25 3.88 1.09 -3.00
N ARG A 26 5.10 0.71 -2.59
CA ARG A 26 6.00 1.61 -1.87
C ARG A 26 6.38 2.84 -2.67
N THR A 27 6.62 2.70 -3.97
CA THR A 27 6.91 3.84 -4.84
C THR A 27 5.74 4.80 -4.93
N ILE A 28 4.52 4.27 -5.10
CA ILE A 28 3.30 5.09 -5.17
C ILE A 28 3.05 5.80 -3.83
N GLU A 29 3.16 5.08 -2.71
CA GLU A 29 3.00 5.67 -1.38
C GLU A 29 4.01 6.77 -1.07
N ALA A 30 5.27 6.59 -1.46
CA ALA A 30 6.31 7.59 -1.24
C ALA A 30 5.99 8.88 -1.97
N GLU A 31 5.60 8.78 -3.25
CA GLU A 31 5.20 9.93 -4.06
C GLU A 31 3.96 10.62 -3.46
N LEU A 32 2.95 9.85 -3.03
CA LEU A 32 1.75 10.39 -2.43
C LEU A 32 2.03 11.13 -1.12
N ARG A 33 2.89 10.57 -0.26
CA ARG A 33 3.29 11.22 1.01
C ARG A 33 4.01 12.55 0.75
N GLU A 34 4.90 12.59 -0.23
CA GLU A 34 5.61 13.82 -0.60
C GLU A 34 4.66 14.89 -1.13
N ARG A 35 3.71 14.53 -2.00
CA ARG A 35 2.70 15.47 -2.52
C ARG A 35 1.78 15.98 -1.42
N LEU A 36 1.24 15.09 -0.59
CA LEU A 36 0.38 15.47 0.54
C LEU A 36 1.08 16.43 1.50
N LYS A 37 2.37 16.21 1.76
CA LYS A 37 3.16 17.09 2.61
C LYS A 37 3.41 18.45 1.96
N LYS A 38 3.80 18.48 0.68
CA LYS A 38 4.18 19.71 -0.01
C LYS A 38 3.00 20.59 -0.37
N GLU A 39 1.90 20.00 -0.81
CA GLU A 39 0.75 20.73 -1.37
C GLU A 39 -0.33 21.01 -0.33
N PHE A 40 -0.44 20.18 0.71
CA PHE A 40 -1.57 20.23 1.66
C PHE A 40 -1.16 20.26 3.13
N ASP A 41 0.14 20.33 3.43
CA ASP A 41 0.70 20.24 4.80
C ASP A 41 0.11 19.06 5.61
N THR A 42 -0.16 17.95 4.92
CA THR A 42 -0.78 16.78 5.54
C THR A 42 0.03 15.51 5.35
N THR A 43 -0.39 14.45 6.05
CA THR A 43 0.25 13.14 5.99
C THR A 43 -0.74 12.13 5.45
N LEU A 44 -0.23 11.08 4.81
CA LEU A 44 -1.06 10.00 4.28
C LEU A 44 -1.98 9.37 5.37
N PRO A 45 -1.50 9.05 6.59
CA PRO A 45 -2.38 8.50 7.63
C PRO A 45 -3.50 9.45 8.05
N ARG A 46 -3.24 10.76 8.12
CA ARG A 46 -4.27 11.74 8.46
C ARG A 46 -5.30 11.84 7.35
N PHE A 47 -4.85 11.85 6.10
CA PHE A 47 -5.73 11.83 4.93
C PHE A 47 -6.63 10.59 4.95
N ASP A 48 -6.08 9.40 5.21
CA ASP A 48 -6.84 8.15 5.23
C ASP A 48 -7.96 8.18 6.27
N VAL A 49 -7.67 8.68 7.48
CA VAL A 49 -8.67 8.87 8.54
C VAL A 49 -9.77 9.84 8.09
N MET A 50 -9.39 11.00 7.55
CA MET A 50 -10.35 12.01 7.11
C MET A 50 -11.20 11.50 5.94
N ALA A 51 -10.62 10.72 5.03
CA ALA A 51 -11.33 10.12 3.90
C ALA A 51 -12.32 9.05 4.37
N ALA A 52 -11.98 8.27 5.41
CA ALA A 52 -12.90 7.32 6.03
C ALA A 52 -14.09 8.04 6.68
N LEU A 53 -13.83 9.09 7.47
CA LEU A 53 -14.88 9.90 8.10
C LEU A 53 -15.76 10.61 7.06
N TYR A 54 -15.16 11.14 5.98
CA TYR A 54 -15.91 11.79 4.90
C TYR A 54 -16.92 10.85 4.22
N ARG A 55 -16.61 9.55 4.12
CA ARG A 55 -17.51 8.56 3.52
C ARG A 55 -18.68 8.16 4.43
N VAL A 56 -18.60 8.44 5.73
CA VAL A 56 -19.60 8.08 6.74
C VAL A 56 -20.07 9.36 7.45
N PRO A 57 -21.00 10.12 6.84
CA PRO A 57 -21.39 11.45 7.34
C PRO A 57 -22.08 11.42 8.71
N GLU A 58 -22.69 10.29 9.09
CA GLU A 58 -23.29 10.07 10.41
C GLU A 58 -22.24 9.86 11.53
N GLY A 59 -20.96 9.84 11.17
CA GLY A 59 -19.86 9.50 12.06
C GLY A 59 -19.65 7.99 12.17
N MET A 60 -18.49 7.60 12.73
CA MET A 60 -18.14 6.21 12.96
C MET A 60 -17.48 6.04 14.32
N LEU A 61 -17.57 4.83 14.90
CA LEU A 61 -16.84 4.54 16.13
C LEU A 61 -15.34 4.46 15.85
N MET A 62 -14.53 4.80 16.86
CA MET A 62 -13.07 4.68 16.75
C MET A 62 -12.61 3.23 16.49
N SER A 63 -13.37 2.25 16.99
CA SER A 63 -13.15 0.82 16.70
C SER A 63 -13.32 0.49 15.22
N ASP A 64 -14.24 1.17 14.55
CA ASP A 64 -14.50 0.98 13.13
C ASP A 64 -13.42 1.67 12.30
N LEU A 65 -12.97 2.85 12.75
CA LEU A 65 -11.89 3.60 12.11
C LEU A 65 -10.56 2.82 12.15
N SER A 66 -10.27 2.11 13.25
CA SER A 66 -9.03 1.30 13.37
C SER A 66 -8.97 0.06 12.46
N ARG A 67 -10.09 -0.32 11.83
CA ARG A 67 -10.17 -1.47 10.91
C ARG A 67 -9.97 -1.09 9.45
N PHE A 68 -9.97 0.21 9.13
CA PHE A 68 -9.58 0.74 7.83
C PHE A 68 -8.06 0.71 7.67
#